data_AF-A0A662EL33-F1
#
_entry.id   AF-A0A662EL33-F1
#
_cell.length_a   1.000
_cell.length_b   1.000
_cell.length_c   1.000
_cell.angle_alpha   90.00
_cell.angle_beta   90.00
_cell.angle_gamma   90.00
#
_symmetry.space_group_name_H-M   'P 1'
#
loop_
_entity.id
_entity.type
_entity.pdbx_description
1 polymer ?
#
loop_
_entity_poly.entity_id
_entity_poly.type
_entity_poly.pdbx_seq_one_letter_code
_entity_poly.pdbx_strand_id
1 'polypeptide(L)' 'MDKLKIGVYWAASCGGCDCSLLEVNEQILDVAEAVEFLLWP' A
#
# COMPACT_ATOMS: atom_id res chain seq x y z
N MET A 1 -16.74 0.16 10.70
CA MET A 1 -15.46 0.74 11.18
C MET A 1 -14.85 1.42 9.98
N ASP A 2 -14.42 2.67 10.09
CA ASP A 2 -13.85 3.37 8.95
C ASP A 2 -12.47 2.80 8.62
N LYS A 3 -12.20 2.60 7.33
CA LYS A 3 -10.91 2.12 6.84
C LYS A 3 -9.80 3.12 7.17
N LEU A 4 -8.59 2.61 7.40
CA LEU A 4 -7.40 3.47 7.55
C LEU A 4 -7.08 4.13 6.21
N LYS A 5 -6.91 5.45 6.19
CA LYS A 5 -6.58 6.19 4.97
C LYS A 5 -5.08 6.32 4.84
N ILE A 6 -4.51 5.77 3.77
CA ILE A 6 -3.05 5.71 3.57
C ILE A 6 -2.69 6.33 2.21
N GLY A 7 -1.56 7.03 2.18
CA GLY A 7 -0.92 7.52 0.96
C GLY A 7 0.54 7.06 0.90
N VAL A 8 0.96 6.55 -0.24
CA VAL A 8 2.32 6.13 -0.55
C VAL A 8 2.81 7.04 -1.68
N TYR A 9 3.76 7.91 -1.35
CA TYR A 9 4.30 8.88 -2.27
C TYR A 9 5.64 8.43 -2.83
N TRP A 10 5.67 8.18 -4.14
CA TRP A 10 6.90 7.89 -4.87
C TRP A 10 7.60 9.20 -5.28
N ALA A 11 8.61 9.61 -4.50
CA ALA A 11 9.47 10.76 -4.78
C ALA A 11 10.61 10.42 -5.77
N ALA A 12 11.86 10.81 -5.50
CA ALA A 12 13.05 10.37 -6.25
C ALA A 12 13.51 8.95 -5.84
N SER A 13 12.57 8.00 -5.78
CA SER A 13 12.79 6.60 -5.37
C SER A 13 12.98 5.70 -6.61
N CYS A 14 13.53 4.49 -6.44
CA CYS A 14 13.63 3.48 -7.50
C CYS A 14 12.38 2.58 -7.63
N GLY A 15 11.37 2.73 -6.76
CA GLY A 15 10.16 1.90 -6.73
C GLY A 15 10.29 0.58 -5.98
N GLY A 16 11.50 0.25 -5.49
CA GLY A 16 11.73 -1.01 -4.77
C GLY A 16 10.92 -1.12 -3.47
N CYS A 17 10.71 0.00 -2.77
CA CYS A 17 9.88 0.02 -1.55
C CYS A 17 8.42 -0.29 -1.87
N ASP A 18 7.88 0.26 -2.96
CA ASP A 18 6.51 0.02 -3.42
C ASP A 18 6.32 -1.46 -3.83
N CYS A 19 7.29 -2.04 -4.56
CA CYS A 19 7.27 -3.47 -4.88
C CYS A 19 7.34 -4.35 -3.62
N SER A 20 8.16 -3.98 -2.62
CA SER A 20 8.29 -4.75 -1.37
C SER A 20 7.01 -4.83 -0.55
N LEU A 21 6.10 -3.84 -0.69
CA LEU A 21 4.77 -3.90 -0.07
C LEU A 21 3.90 -5.02 -0.65
N LEU A 22 4.12 -5.42 -1.90
CA LEU A 22 3.40 -6.52 -2.55
C LEU A 22 3.99 -7.90 -2.19
N GLU A 23 5.19 -7.95 -1.60
CA GLU A 23 5.84 -9.20 -1.19
C GLU A 23 5.20 -9.86 0.05
N VAL A 24 4.19 -9.22 0.65
CA VAL A 24 3.30 -9.85 1.65
C VAL A 24 2.34 -10.87 1.02
N ASN A 25 2.35 -11.00 -0.30
CA ASN A 25 1.57 -11.97 -1.08
C ASN A 25 0.08 -11.92 -0.73
N GLU A 26 -0.54 -13.06 -0.40
CA GLU A 26 -1.98 -13.18 -0.15
C GLU A 26 -2.47 -12.33 1.04
N GLN A 27 -1.58 -11.99 1.98
CA GLN A 27 -1.90 -11.13 3.12
C GLN A 27 -2.25 -9.69 2.68
N ILE A 28 -1.98 -9.33 1.42
CA ILE A 28 -2.40 -8.03 0.86
C ILE A 28 -3.92 -7.89 0.83
N LEU A 29 -4.67 -9.00 0.83
CA LEU A 29 -6.13 -8.98 0.88
C LEU A 29 -6.63 -8.42 2.22
N ASP A 30 -6.01 -8.83 3.33
CA ASP A 30 -6.32 -8.30 4.67
C ASP A 30 -5.99 -6.81 4.76
N VAL A 31 -4.88 -6.39 4.14
CA VAL A 31 -4.49 -4.98 4.04
C VAL A 31 -5.54 -4.18 3.25
N ALA A 32 -6.03 -4.71 2.12
CA ALA A 32 -7.05 -4.05 1.29
C ALA A 32 -8.43 -3.95 1.99
N GLU A 33 -8.75 -4.88 2.89
CA GLU A 33 -9.94 -4.79 3.73
C GLU A 33 -9.79 -3.69 4.79
N ALA A 34 -8.62 -3.55 5.40
CA ALA A 34 -8.34 -2.59 6.47
C ALA A 34 -8.07 -1.15 5.98
N VAL A 35 -7.61 -0.98 4.75
CA VAL A 35 -7.05 0.27 4.22
C VAL A 35 -7.83 0.82 3.03
N GLU A 36 -7.99 2.14 2.99
CA GLU A 36 -8.35 2.93 1.81
C GLU A 36 -7.09 3.66 1.32
N PHE A 37 -6.57 3.28 0.16
CA PHE A 37 -5.43 3.95 -0.46
C PHE A 37 -5.91 5.21 -1.18
N LEU A 38 -5.51 6.38 -0.68
CA LEU A 38 -5.84 7.67 -1.28
C LEU A 38 -4.88 8.04 -2.41
N LEU A 39 -3.66 7.50 -2.36
CA LEU A 39 -2.57 7.75 -3.29
C LEU A 39 -1.57 6.59 -3.19
N TRP A 40 -1.37 5.83 -4.25
CA TRP A 40 -0.32 4.82 -4.39
C TRP A 40 -0.24 4.51 -5.92
N PRO A 41 0.94 4.39 -6.56
CA PRO A 41 1.07 4.14 -7.99
C PRO A 41 0.34 2.88 -8.46
#